data_AF-G2FT82-F1
#
_entry.id   AF-G2FT82-F1
#
_cell.length_a   1.000
_cell.length_b   1.000
_cell.length_c   1.000
_cell.angle_alpha   90.00
_cell.angle_beta   90.00
_cell.angle_gamma   90.00
#
_symmetry.space_group_name_H-M   'P 1'
#
loop_
_entity.id
_entity.type
_entity.pdbx_description
1 polymer ?
#
loop_
_entity_poly.entity_id
_entity_poly.type
_entity_poly.pdbx_seq_one_letter_code
_entity_poly.pdbx_strand_id
1 'polypeptide(L)' 'MKALIVLNGKYYAGENEKENKLVFEPERSKAVPVDEERLKFIVNAISGWVMDDEIQLGRLEILREKRRDKPNV' A
#
# COMPACT_ATOMS: atom_id res chain seq x y z
N MET A 1 2.32 10.20 -9.49
CA MET A 1 2.60 10.39 -8.05
C MET A 1 2.90 9.02 -7.50
N LYS A 2 3.92 8.83 -6.66
CA LYS A 2 4.19 7.53 -6.04
C LYS A 2 3.76 7.56 -4.57
N ALA A 3 3.19 6.46 -4.10
CA ALA A 3 2.74 6.28 -2.73
C ALA A 3 3.21 4.94 -2.17
N LEU A 4 3.42 4.88 -0.85
CA LEU A 4 3.55 3.62 -0.11
C LEU A 4 2.23 3.34 0.60
N ILE A 5 1.87 2.06 0.65
CA ILE A 5 0.68 1.59 1.34
C ILE A 5 1.12 0.85 2.60
N VAL A 6 0.50 1.20 3.73
CA VAL A 6 0.74 0.53 5.01
C VAL A 6 -0.58 -0.02 5.53
N LEU A 7 -0.64 -1.33 5.72
CA LEU A 7 -1.78 -2.07 6.27
C LEU A 7 -1.39 -2.64 7.63
N ASN A 8 -2.07 -2.19 8.70
CA ASN A 8 -1.83 -2.63 10.08
C ASN A 8 -0.33 -2.58 10.48
N GLY A 9 0.37 -1.53 10.06
CA GLY A 9 1.81 -1.35 10.33
C GLY A 9 2.76 -2.12 9.40
N LYS A 10 2.25 -2.89 8.43
CA LYS A 10 3.05 -3.57 7.40
C LYS A 10 2.98 -2.85 6.07
N TYR A 11 4.10 -2.73 5.39
CA TYR A 11 4.24 -2.08 4.10
C TYR A 11 3.93 -3.04 2.95
N TYR A 12 3.23 -2.56 1.93
CA TYR A 12 3.07 -3.29 0.68
C TYR A 12 4.45 -3.60 0.08
N ALA A 13 4.74 -4.89 -0.12
CA ALA A 13 6.03 -5.40 -0.57
C ALA A 13 5.96 -6.10 -1.93
N GLY A 14 4.85 -5.91 -2.66
CA GLY A 14 4.64 -6.50 -3.98
C GLY A 14 3.59 -7.62 -3.97
N GLU A 15 3.74 -8.52 -4.93
CA GLU A 15 2.81 -9.61 -5.19
C GLU A 15 3.52 -10.95 -5.19
N ASN A 16 2.83 -11.97 -4.71
CA ASN A 16 3.23 -13.35 -4.94
C ASN A 16 2.46 -13.85 -6.17
N GLU A 17 3.14 -13.92 -7.32
CA GLU A 17 2.54 -14.34 -8.59
C GLU A 17 2.02 -15.80 -8.57
N LYS A 18 2.62 -16.67 -7.76
CA LYS A 18 2.18 -18.07 -7.66
C LYS A 18 0.86 -18.23 -6.93
N GLU A 19 0.62 -17.37 -5.95
CA GLU A 19 -0.59 -17.41 -5.13
C GLU A 19 -1.62 -16.33 -5.51
N ASN A 20 -1.26 -15.44 -6.45
CA ASN A 20 -2.03 -14.29 -6.88
C ASN A 20 -2.50 -13.42 -5.68
N LYS A 21 -1.59 -13.19 -4.71
CA LYS A 21 -1.87 -12.46 -3.46
C LYS A 21 -0.94 -11.27 -3.27
N LEU A 22 -1.46 -10.21 -2.67
CA LEU A 22 -0.64 -9.05 -2.26
C LEU A 22 0.14 -9.40 -0.99
N VAL A 23 1.39 -8.95 -0.92
CA VAL A 23 2.29 -9.23 0.21
C VAL A 23 2.52 -7.94 1.00
N PHE A 24 2.42 -8.05 2.34
CA PHE A 24 2.69 -6.97 3.27
C PHE A 24 3.75 -7.39 4.29
N GLU A 25 4.83 -6.62 4.37
CA GLU A 25 6.01 -6.90 5.21
C GLU A 25 6.21 -5.79 6.26
N PRO A 26 6.71 -6.09 7.47
CA PRO A 26 6.90 -5.09 8.51
C PRO A 26 7.99 -4.05 8.17
N GLU A 27 8.94 -4.40 7.30
CA GLU A 27 10.11 -3.57 7.02
C GLU A 27 9.85 -2.56 5.90
N ARG A 28 10.03 -1.27 6.20
CA ARG A 28 9.91 -0.19 5.20
C ARG A 28 10.90 -0.33 4.03
N SER A 29 12.05 -0.94 4.23
CA SER A 29 13.06 -1.15 3.19
C SER A 29 12.58 -2.07 2.07
N LYS A 30 11.60 -2.94 2.34
CA LYS A 30 10.96 -3.82 1.35
C LYS A 30 9.75 -3.17 0.68
N ALA A 31 9.37 -1.95 1.07
CA ALA A 31 8.16 -1.31 0.59
C ALA A 31 8.27 -0.96 -0.90
N VAL A 32 7.28 -1.37 -1.68
CA VAL A 32 7.21 -1.09 -3.12
C VAL A 32 6.33 0.14 -3.34
N PRO A 33 6.88 1.22 -3.96
CA PRO A 33 6.10 2.39 -4.30
C PRO A 33 5.18 2.12 -5.49
N VAL A 34 3.92 2.52 -5.35
CA VAL A 34 2.88 2.32 -6.35
C VAL A 34 2.38 3.65 -6.91
N ASP A 35 1.87 3.62 -8.14
CA ASP A 35 1.16 4.75 -8.74
C ASP A 35 -0.30 4.81 -8.30
N GLU A 36 -1.07 5.73 -8.87
CA GLU A 36 -2.46 5.96 -8.48
C GLU A 36 -3.39 4.81 -8.90
N GLU A 37 -3.17 4.22 -10.07
CA GLU A 37 -3.99 3.11 -10.57
C GLU A 37 -3.80 1.89 -9.68
N ARG A 38 -2.55 1.54 -9.40
CA ARG A 38 -2.20 0.43 -8.54
C ARG A 38 -2.63 0.67 -7.10
N LEU A 39 -2.57 1.90 -6.61
CA LEU A 39 -3.11 2.27 -5.30
C LEU A 39 -4.60 1.95 -5.20
N LYS A 40 -5.41 2.36 -6.19
CA LYS A 40 -6.86 2.08 -6.19
C LYS A 40 -7.14 0.59 -6.17
N PHE A 41 -6.41 -0.18 -6.98
CA PHE A 41 -6.53 -1.64 -7.02
C PHE A 41 -6.25 -2.27 -5.64
N ILE A 42 -5.13 -1.92 -5.01
CA ILE A 42 -4.74 -2.49 -3.71
C ILE A 42 -5.73 -2.10 -2.61
N VAL A 43 -6.20 -0.86 -2.56
CA VAL A 43 -7.20 -0.42 -1.58
C VAL A 43 -8.53 -1.16 -1.76
N ASN A 44 -8.93 -1.43 -3.00
CA ASN A 44 -10.14 -2.21 -3.28
C ASN A 44 -9.98 -3.68 -2.84
N ALA A 45 -8.82 -4.28 -3.10
CA ALA A 45 -8.52 -5.64 -2.65
C ALA A 45 -8.55 -5.75 -1.12
N ILE A 46 -7.92 -4.82 -0.40
CA ILE A 46 -7.97 -4.76 1.06
C ILE A 46 -9.41 -4.62 1.56
N SER A 47 -10.22 -3.77 0.92
CA SER A 47 -11.64 -3.62 1.28
C SER A 47 -12.40 -4.94 1.12
N GLY A 48 -12.15 -5.69 0.04
CA GLY A 48 -12.72 -7.02 -0.16
C GLY A 48 -12.36 -7.99 0.96
N TRP A 49 -11.06 -8.08 1.31
CA TRP A 49 -10.61 -8.94 2.40
C TRP A 49 -11.23 -8.63 3.76
N VAL A 50 -11.57 -7.35 4.01
CA VAL A 50 -12.25 -6.94 5.24
C VAL A 50 -13.73 -7.34 5.19
N MET A 51 -14.38 -7.22 4.03
CA MET A 51 -15.79 -7.64 3.87
C MET A 51 -15.95 -9.17 3.96
N ASP A 52 -14.94 -9.92 3.51
CA ASP A 52 -14.91 -11.37 3.54
C ASP A 52 -14.36 -11.93 4.87
N ASP A 53 -14.14 -11.07 5.88
CA ASP A 53 -13.57 -11.41 7.19
C ASP A 53 -12.18 -12.12 7.13
N GLU A 54 -11.46 -12.01 6.01
CA GLU A 54 -10.10 -12.56 5.86
C GLU A 54 -9.08 -11.82 6.73
N ILE A 55 -9.29 -10.53 6.93
CA ILE A 55 -8.44 -9.69 7.79
C ILE A 55 -9.28 -8.76 8.68
N GLN A 56 -8.76 -8.48 9.87
CA GLN A 56 -9.27 -7.38 10.70
C GLN A 56 -8.53 -6.08 10.34
N LEU A 57 -9.26 -5.08 9.84
CA LEU A 57 -8.67 -3.77 9.56
C LEU A 57 -8.49 -2.96 10.84
N GLY A 58 -7.24 -2.75 11.24
CA GLY A 58 -6.88 -1.83 12.31
C GLY A 58 -6.56 -0.43 11.78
N ARG A 59 -5.67 -0.33 10.79
CA ARG A 59 -5.26 0.95 10.18
C ARG A 59 -4.78 0.76 8.74
N LEU A 60 -5.18 1.66 7.86
CA LEU A 60 -4.68 1.78 6.49
C LEU A 60 -4.10 3.18 6.29
N GLU A 61 -2.84 3.27 5.88
CA GLU A 61 -2.14 4.54 5.64
C GLU A 61 -1.60 4.61 4.21
N ILE A 62 -1.71 5.79 3.60
CA ILE A 62 -1.18 6.08 2.26
C ILE A 62 -0.12 7.17 2.41
N LEU A 63 1.15 6.77 2.36
CA LEU A 63 2.28 7.69 2.48
C LEU A 63 2.64 8.21 1.10
N ARG A 64 2.13 9.39 0.76
CA ARG A 64 2.43 10.06 -0.51
C ARG A 64 3.73 10.84 -0.40
N GLU A 65 4.61 10.69 -1.37
CA GLU A 65 5.78 11.55 -1.47
C GLU A 65 5.29 12.97 -1.78
N LYS A 66 5.42 13.91 -0.83
CA LYS A 66 5.17 15.32 -1.10
C LYS A 66 6.17 15.74 -2.17
N ARG A 67 5.68 16.15 -3.35
CA ARG A 67 6.51 16.98 -4.23
C ARG A 67 6.94 18.17 -3.36
N ARG A 68 8.25 18.29 -3.11
CA ARG A 68 8.79 19.57 -2.66
C ARG A 68 8.67 20.48 -3.87
N ASP A 69 7.56 21.20 -3.98
CA ASP A 69 7.59 22.48 -4.70
C ASP A 69 8.61 23.32 -3.93
N LYS A 70 9.83 23.38 -4.44
CA LYS A 70 10.83 24.31 -3.92
C LYS A 70 10.19 25.70 -4.05
N PRO A 71 10.07 26.51 -2.98
CA PRO A 71 9.80 27.92 -3.18
C PRO A 71 10.96 28.47 -4.03
N ASN A 72 10.62 29.03 -5.19
CA ASN A 72 11.59 29.79 -5.99
C ASN A 72 12.16 30.87 -5.07
N VAL A 73 13.47 30.77 -4.80
CA VAL A 73 14.28 31.86 -4.27
C VAL A 73 14.71 32.77 -5.40
#